data_AF-A0A9D1RGV0-F1
#
_entry.id   AF-A0A9D1RGV0-F1
#
_cell.length_a   1.000
_cell.length_b   1.000
_cell.length_c   1.000
_cell.angle_alpha   90.00
_cell.angle_beta   90.00
_cell.angle_gamma   90.00
#
_symmetry.space_group_name_H-M   'P 1'
#
loop_
_entity.id
_entity.type
_entity.pdbx_description
1 polymer ?
#
loop_
_entity_poly.entity_id
_entity_poly.type
_entity_poly.pdbx_seq_one_letter_code
_entity_poly.pdbx_strand_id
1 'polypeptide(L)' 'MSRMSARFVGRAVGMSTKWVYGMWKDMGLVVKDKFGDWALTAAGHNIGGRMSKSNHCPVPTFDFEVIEQMMIDFYNKHRK' A
#
# COMPACT_ATOMS: atom_id res chain seq x y z
N MET A 1 -3.03 -13.82 -9.82
CA MET A 1 -2.60 -12.40 -9.85
C MET A 1 -1.39 -12.22 -8.94
N SER A 2 -0.45 -11.35 -9.31
CA SER A 2 0.80 -11.14 -8.56
C SER A 2 0.64 -9.98 -7.59
N ARG A 3 1.00 -10.16 -6.31
CA ARG A 3 0.98 -9.08 -5.32
C ARG A 3 2.04 -8.04 -5.65
N MET A 4 1.70 -6.76 -5.52
CA MET A 4 2.58 -5.65 -5.81
C MET A 4 2.93 -4.86 -4.54
N SER A 5 4.20 -4.46 -4.42
CA SER A 5 4.63 -3.47 -3.44
C SER A 5 4.35 -2.06 -3.95
N ALA A 6 4.41 -1.07 -3.05
CA ALA A 6 4.18 0.34 -3.39
C ALA A 6 5.01 0.84 -4.58
N ARG A 7 6.21 0.29 -4.78
CA ARG A 7 7.08 0.61 -5.93
C ARG A 7 6.46 0.17 -7.26
N PHE A 8 5.91 -1.03 -7.31
CA PHE A 8 5.31 -1.58 -8.52
C PHE A 8 3.94 -0.97 -8.79
N VAL A 9 3.14 -0.78 -7.74
CA VAL A 9 1.87 -0.04 -7.82
C VAL A 9 2.12 1.37 -8.35
N GLY A 10 3.10 2.09 -7.79
CA GLY A 10 3.45 3.44 -8.25
C GLY A 10 3.84 3.49 -9.73
N ARG A 11 4.61 2.50 -10.21
CA ARG A 11 4.93 2.38 -11.65
C ARG A 11 3.68 2.17 -12.51
N ALA A 12 2.72 1.36 -12.06
CA ALA A 12 1.50 1.08 -12.80
C ALA A 12 0.59 2.30 -12.89
N VAL A 13 0.44 3.05 -11.79
CA VAL A 13 -0.47 4.20 -11.71
C VAL A 13 0.20 5.56 -12.02
N GLY A 14 1.48 5.55 -12.43
CA GLY A 14 2.22 6.77 -12.76
C GLY A 14 2.58 7.66 -11.56
N MET A 15 2.67 7.10 -10.35
CA MET A 15 2.93 7.83 -9.10
C MET A 15 4.24 7.40 -8.42
N SER A 16 4.80 8.28 -7.60
CA SER A 16 6.00 7.93 -6.81
C SER A 16 5.69 6.92 -5.70
N THR A 17 6.65 6.08 -5.33
CA THR A 17 6.52 5.15 -4.19
C THR A 17 6.14 5.87 -2.89
N LYS A 18 6.68 7.08 -2.67
CA LYS A 18 6.34 7.91 -1.49
C LYS A 18 4.87 8.32 -1.50
N TRP A 19 4.35 8.69 -2.65
CA TRP A 19 2.93 9.05 -2.81
C TRP A 19 2.03 7.86 -2.51
N VAL A 20 2.37 6.67 -3.03
CA VAL A 20 1.60 5.43 -2.78
C VAL A 20 1.58 5.08 -1.29
N TYR A 21 2.73 5.13 -0.60
CA TYR A 21 2.75 4.90 0.85
C TYR A 21 1.98 5.96 1.64
N GLY A 22 2.01 7.23 1.19
CA GLY A 22 1.17 8.29 1.76
C GLY A 22 -0.30 7.95 1.63
N MET A 23 -0.75 7.61 0.43
CA MET A 23 -2.13 7.18 0.17
C MET A 23 -2.53 5.98 1.02
N TRP A 24 -1.71 4.91 1.07
CA TRP A 24 -2.01 3.74 1.88
C TRP A 24 -2.05 4.04 3.38
N LYS A 25 -1.23 4.99 3.85
CA LYS A 25 -1.25 5.46 5.23
C LYS A 25 -2.53 6.25 5.52
N ASP A 26 -2.93 7.14 4.63
CA ASP A 26 -4.15 7.95 4.77
C ASP A 26 -5.42 7.08 4.72
N MET A 27 -5.38 5.99 3.93
CA MET A 27 -6.40 4.93 3.93
C MET A 27 -6.35 4.03 5.19
N GLY A 28 -5.33 4.18 6.04
CA GLY A 28 -5.15 3.39 7.26
C GLY A 28 -4.68 1.95 7.03
N LEU A 29 -4.14 1.62 5.85
CA LEU A 29 -3.71 0.26 5.49
C LEU A 29 -2.29 -0.07 5.95
N VAL A 30 -1.44 0.95 6.07
CA VAL A 30 -0.06 0.82 6.52
C VAL A 30 0.29 1.89 7.55
N VAL A 31 1.30 1.61 8.36
CA VAL A 31 1.84 2.52 9.38
C VAL A 31 3.37 2.42 9.37
N LYS A 32 4.05 3.48 9.83
CA LYS A 32 5.47 3.36 10.16
C LYS A 32 5.62 2.76 11.55
N ASP A 33 6.46 1.74 11.67
CA ASP A 33 6.83 1.18 12.96
C ASP A 33 7.82 2.09 13.71
N LYS A 34 8.25 1.64 14.90
CA LYS A 34 9.19 2.37 15.75
C LYS A 34 10.59 2.55 15.14
N PHE A 35 10.93 1.77 14.11
CA PHE A 35 12.20 1.84 13.38
C PHE A 35 12.09 2.67 12.09
N GLY A 36 10.88 3.11 11.74
CA GLY A 36 10.60 3.91 10.56
C GLY A 36 10.26 3.09 9.30
N ASP A 37 10.14 1.76 9.44
CA ASP A 37 9.78 0.82 8.39
C ASP A 37 8.26 0.75 8.21
N TRP A 38 7.81 0.40 7.00
CA TRP A 38 6.39 0.28 6.70
C TRP A 38 5.86 -1.08 7.12
N ALA A 39 4.84 -1.09 7.98
CA ALA A 39 4.12 -2.28 8.42
C ALA A 39 2.64 -2.21 8.01
N LEU A 40 2.01 -3.38 7.91
CA LEU A 40 0.56 -3.49 7.70
C LEU A 40 -0.19 -3.19 9.00
N THR A 41 -1.31 -2.48 8.89
CA THR A 41 -2.29 -2.38 9.97
C THR A 41 -3.22 -3.58 9.96
N ALA A 42 -4.10 -3.69 10.96
CA ALA A 42 -5.18 -4.68 10.95
C ALA A 42 -6.07 -4.52 9.69
N ALA A 43 -6.38 -3.29 9.28
CA ALA A 43 -7.14 -3.03 8.05
C ALA A 43 -6.38 -3.49 6.80
N GLY A 44 -5.08 -3.22 6.73
CA GLY A 44 -4.22 -3.70 5.65
C GLY A 44 -4.21 -5.23 5.53
N HIS A 45 -4.16 -5.93 6.66
CA HIS A 45 -4.26 -7.39 6.67
C HIS A 45 -5.64 -7.91 6.22
N ASN A 46 -6.72 -7.26 6.67
CA ASN A 46 -8.09 -7.67 6.35
C ASN A 46 -8.42 -7.60 4.85
N ILE A 47 -7.82 -6.65 4.11
CA ILE A 47 -7.97 -6.57 2.65
C ILE A 47 -7.01 -7.50 1.90
N GLY A 48 -6.33 -8.42 2.60
CA GLY A 48 -5.44 -9.41 2.00
C GLY A 48 -3.99 -8.96 1.82
N GLY A 49 -3.61 -7.83 2.43
CA GLY A 49 -2.24 -7.34 2.48
C GLY A 49 -1.29 -8.33 3.15
N ARG A 50 -0.08 -8.45 2.59
CA ARG A 50 0.99 -9.30 3.14
C ARG A 50 2.34 -8.60 3.09
N MET A 51 3.21 -8.91 4.04
CA MET A 51 4.61 -8.51 3.97
C MET A 51 5.34 -9.36 2.93
N SER A 52 6.22 -8.75 2.15
CA SER A 52 7.05 -9.48 1.18
C SER A 52 8.03 -10.42 1.91
N LYS A 53 8.37 -11.53 1.28
CA LYS A 53 9.42 -12.43 1.76
C LYS A 53 10.77 -11.87 1.32
N SER A 54 11.39 -11.02 2.15
CA SER A 54 12.72 -10.44 1.89
C SER A 54 13.55 -10.46 3.16
N ASN A 55 14.85 -10.78 3.03
CA ASN A 55 15.81 -10.78 4.13
C ASN A 55 16.37 -9.37 4.42
N HIS A 56 16.16 -8.39 3.53
CA HIS A 56 16.77 -7.06 3.64
C HIS A 56 15.83 -5.96 4.16
N CYS A 57 14.52 -6.05 3.88
CA CYS A 57 13.46 -5.24 4.47
C CYS A 57 12.13 -5.72 3.87
N PRO A 58 11.31 -6.50 4.60
CA PRO A 58 10.01 -6.90 4.12
C PRO A 58 9.11 -5.66 3.98
N VAL A 59 8.37 -5.57 2.88
CA VAL A 59 7.50 -4.43 2.59
C VAL A 59 6.04 -4.85 2.42
N PRO A 60 5.06 -3.97 2.70
CA PRO A 60 3.67 -4.25 2.41
C PRO A 60 3.43 -4.51 0.91
N THR A 61 2.64 -5.53 0.62
CA THR A 61 2.21 -5.92 -0.71
C THR A 61 0.72 -6.23 -0.72
N PHE A 62 0.04 -5.85 -1.79
CA PHE A 62 -1.39 -6.05 -1.98
C PHE A 62 -1.67 -6.66 -3.35
N ASP A 63 -2.84 -7.24 -3.53
CA ASP A 63 -3.33 -7.53 -4.89
C ASP A 63 -3.54 -6.21 -5.62
N PHE A 64 -3.06 -6.12 -6.87
CA PHE A 64 -3.02 -4.86 -7.60
C PHE A 64 -4.43 -4.36 -7.91
N GLU A 65 -5.31 -5.23 -8.41
CA GLU A 65 -6.68 -4.86 -8.80
C GLU A 65 -7.47 -4.32 -7.61
N VAL A 66 -7.29 -4.94 -6.43
CA VAL A 66 -7.95 -4.52 -5.18
C VAL A 66 -7.42 -3.17 -4.72
N ILE A 67 -6.09 -3.02 -4.63
CA ILE A 67 -5.51 -1.81 -4.06
C ILE A 67 -5.69 -0.60 -4.99
N GLU A 68 -5.64 -0.80 -6.30
CA GLU A 68 -5.87 0.23 -7.30
C GLU A 68 -7.29 0.80 -7.17
N GLN A 69 -8.31 -0.08 -7.18
CA GLN A 69 -9.69 0.36 -7.04
C GLN A 69 -9.92 1.12 -5.73
N MET A 70 -9.39 0.60 -4.61
CA MET A 70 -9.51 1.28 -3.32
C MET A 70 -8.82 2.66 -3.30
N MET A 71 -7.66 2.80 -3.96
CA MET A 71 -6.96 4.09 -4.08
C MET A 71 -7.78 5.09 -4.91
N ILE A 72 -8.40 4.64 -6.00
CA ILE A 72 -9.28 5.47 -6.84
C ILE A 72 -10.51 5.92 -6.04
N ASP A 73 -11.18 5.00 -5.35
CA ASP A 73 -12.39 5.28 -4.56
C ASP A 73 -12.10 6.28 -3.44
N PHE A 74 -10.99 6.08 -2.73
CA PHE A 74 -10.54 6.98 -1.67
C PHE A 74 -10.25 8.37 -2.22
N TYR A 75 -9.47 8.45 -3.31
CA TYR A 75 -9.13 9.73 -3.93
C TYR A 75 -10.37 10.51 -4.38
N ASN A 76 -11.33 9.85 -5.02
CA ASN A 76 -12.57 10.49 -5.47
C ASN A 76 -13.46 10.97 -4.31
N LYS A 77 -13.47 10.24 -3.18
CA LYS A 77 -14.23 10.63 -1.99
C LYS A 77 -13.66 11.86 -1.29
N HIS A 78 -12.35 12.04 -1.31
CA HIS A 78 -11.63 13.14 -0.65
C HIS A 78 -11.37 14.35 -1.57
N ARG A 79 -11.78 14.31 -2.84
CA ARG A 79 -11.68 15.44 -3.80
C ARG A 79 -12.86 16.42 -3.73
N LYS A 80 -13.74 16.28 -2.72
CA LYS A 80 -14.86 17.20 -2.46
C LYS A 80 -14.48 18.28 -1.46
#